data_AF-A0A2H9MJ34-F1
#
_entry.id   AF-A0A2H9MJ34-F1
#
_cell.length_a   1.000
_cell.length_b   1.000
_cell.length_c   1.000
_cell.angle_alpha   90.00
_cell.angle_beta   90.00
_cell.angle_gamma   90.00
#
_symmetry.space_group_name_H-M   'P 1'
#
loop_
_entity.id
_entity.type
_entity.pdbx_description
1 polymer ?
#
loop_
_entity_poly.entity_id
_entity_poly.type
_entity_poly.pdbx_seq_one_letter_code
_entity_poly.pdbx_strand_id
1 'polypeptide(L)'
;TEEEFLKLINSEEANPAKEMLWNKIAFFSPQNLWIMIKLALAKNLKIKTEREETNPAKISEIDLACNLSRFGYREMGLKIEKGKEICPEYIITSILLQNNARRIYAIPVILMKNKISYEMLIFLAKKYKKASELLGILKTLNKIKKNEKLENAIRILEKIGVKGTIFSYESIKEKMRLYNAI
;
A
#
# COMPACT_ATOMS: atom_id res chain seq x y z
N THR A 1 -13.52 -2.29 3.53
CA THR A 1 -14.94 -2.75 3.51
C THR A 1 -15.05 -4.12 2.85
N GLU A 2 -16.23 -4.76 2.86
CA GLU A 2 -16.46 -6.05 2.18
C GLU A 2 -16.11 -5.99 0.69
N GLU A 3 -16.55 -4.96 -0.02
CA GLU A 3 -16.24 -4.76 -1.44
C GLU A 3 -14.74 -4.62 -1.71
N GLU A 4 -14.02 -3.94 -0.83
CA GLU A 4 -12.56 -3.77 -0.97
C GLU A 4 -11.84 -5.09 -0.77
N PHE A 5 -12.28 -5.90 0.19
CA PHE A 5 -11.76 -7.25 0.38
C PHE A 5 -12.02 -8.13 -0.87
N LEU A 6 -13.24 -8.12 -1.40
CA LEU A 6 -13.57 -8.87 -2.62
C LEU A 6 -12.75 -8.41 -3.83
N LYS A 7 -12.48 -7.11 -3.95
CA LYS A 7 -11.58 -6.57 -4.99
C LYS A 7 -10.16 -7.09 -4.85
N LEU A 8 -9.62 -7.20 -3.63
CA LEU A 8 -8.27 -7.71 -3.37
C LEU A 8 -8.12 -9.20 -3.71
N ILE A 9 -9.10 -10.04 -3.35
CA ILE A 9 -9.01 -11.48 -3.62
C ILE A 9 -9.33 -11.84 -5.09
N ASN A 10 -9.91 -10.91 -5.86
CA ASN A 10 -10.16 -11.07 -7.29
C ASN A 10 -9.01 -10.50 -8.17
N SER A 11 -8.17 -9.62 -7.62
CA SER A 11 -7.10 -8.95 -8.38
C SER A 11 -5.97 -9.92 -8.79
N GLU A 12 -5.26 -9.59 -9.87
CA GLU A 12 -4.04 -10.32 -10.25
C GLU A 12 -2.85 -10.00 -9.34
N GLU A 13 -2.87 -8.83 -8.68
CA GLU A 13 -1.76 -8.33 -7.88
C GLU A 13 -1.47 -9.19 -6.65
N ALA A 14 -0.21 -9.45 -6.34
CA ALA A 14 0.16 -10.00 -5.03
C ALA A 14 -0.24 -9.04 -3.91
N ASN A 15 -0.96 -9.57 -2.91
CA ASN A 15 -1.48 -8.77 -1.80
C ASN A 15 -1.74 -9.65 -0.55
N PRO A 16 -1.71 -9.04 0.67
CA PRO A 16 -1.91 -9.77 1.93
C PRO A 16 -3.22 -10.54 2.04
N ALA A 17 -4.32 -10.10 1.39
CA ALA A 17 -5.62 -10.75 1.54
C ALA A 17 -5.64 -12.15 0.90
N LYS A 18 -4.98 -12.32 -0.24
CA LYS A 18 -4.83 -13.64 -0.91
C LYS A 18 -3.99 -14.61 -0.09
N GLU A 19 -2.95 -14.10 0.59
CA GLU A 19 -2.07 -14.86 1.46
C GLU A 19 -2.80 -15.30 2.74
N MET A 20 -3.57 -14.41 3.34
CA MET A 20 -4.43 -14.74 4.48
C MET A 20 -5.45 -15.82 4.13
N LEU A 21 -6.10 -15.70 2.96
CA LEU A 21 -7.11 -16.65 2.52
C LEU A 21 -6.52 -18.04 2.26
N TRP A 22 -5.34 -18.11 1.64
CA TRP A 22 -4.61 -19.38 1.48
C TRP A 22 -4.35 -20.07 2.82
N ASN A 23 -3.87 -19.31 3.80
CA ASN A 23 -3.54 -19.82 5.13
C ASN A 23 -4.78 -20.03 6.02
N LYS A 24 -6.00 -19.84 5.49
CA LYS A 24 -7.28 -19.93 6.23
C LYS A 24 -7.31 -19.04 7.47
N ILE A 25 -6.61 -17.91 7.42
CA ILE A 25 -6.53 -16.95 8.51
C ILE A 25 -7.78 -16.05 8.48
N ALA A 26 -8.60 -16.13 9.52
CA ALA A 26 -9.77 -15.29 9.72
C ALA A 26 -9.73 -14.68 11.12
N PHE A 27 -9.33 -13.40 11.23
CA PHE A 27 -9.15 -12.74 12.53
C PHE A 27 -10.46 -12.23 13.15
N PHE A 28 -11.50 -11.97 12.35
CA PHE A 28 -12.77 -11.44 12.84
C PHE A 28 -13.95 -12.03 12.09
N SER A 29 -14.96 -12.49 12.83
CA SER A 29 -16.18 -13.14 12.33
C SER A 29 -15.93 -14.16 11.21
N PRO A 30 -15.34 -15.32 11.52
CA PRO A 30 -15.07 -16.37 10.52
C PRO A 30 -16.31 -16.77 9.73
N GLN A 31 -17.49 -16.80 10.37
CA GLN A 31 -18.75 -17.11 9.71
C GLN A 31 -19.07 -16.10 8.60
N ASN A 32 -18.95 -14.80 8.89
CA ASN A 32 -19.20 -13.76 7.91
C ASN A 32 -18.21 -13.82 6.76
N LEU A 33 -16.93 -14.07 7.05
CA LEU A 33 -15.92 -14.25 6.00
C LEU A 33 -16.32 -15.37 5.03
N TRP A 34 -16.67 -16.55 5.54
CA TRP A 34 -17.05 -17.68 4.68
C TRP A 34 -18.37 -17.46 3.94
N ILE A 35 -19.33 -16.75 4.56
CA ILE A 35 -20.55 -16.32 3.88
C ILE A 35 -20.22 -15.38 2.71
N MET A 36 -19.36 -14.39 2.92
CA MET A 36 -18.91 -13.49 1.86
C MET A 36 -18.23 -14.24 0.71
N ILE A 37 -17.34 -15.18 1.03
CA ILE A 37 -16.67 -16.03 0.02
C ILE A 37 -17.70 -16.84 -0.76
N LYS A 38 -18.66 -17.48 -0.08
CA LYS A 38 -19.75 -18.22 -0.72
C LYS A 38 -20.58 -17.33 -1.65
N LEU A 39 -20.96 -16.13 -1.21
CA LEU A 39 -21.73 -15.17 -2.00
C LEU A 39 -20.93 -14.65 -3.21
N ALA A 40 -19.62 -14.47 -3.07
CA ALA A 40 -18.76 -14.07 -4.16
C ALA A 40 -18.67 -15.14 -5.25
N LEU A 41 -18.49 -16.41 -4.85
CA LEU A 41 -18.50 -17.55 -5.77
C LEU A 41 -19.85 -17.69 -6.49
N ALA A 42 -20.97 -17.49 -5.77
CA ALA A 42 -22.30 -17.50 -6.37
C ALA A 42 -22.51 -16.38 -7.41
N LYS A 43 -21.73 -15.30 -7.33
CA LYS A 43 -21.70 -14.20 -8.31
C LYS A 43 -20.63 -14.38 -9.41
N ASN A 44 -20.07 -15.59 -9.55
CA ASN A 44 -18.99 -15.90 -10.51
C ASN A 44 -17.71 -15.05 -10.35
N LEU A 45 -17.44 -14.54 -9.14
CA LEU A 45 -16.15 -13.88 -8.87
C LEU A 45 -15.03 -14.92 -8.78
N LYS A 46 -13.92 -14.67 -9.47
CA LYS A 46 -12.75 -15.55 -9.45
C LYS A 46 -11.91 -15.25 -8.21
N ILE A 47 -12.07 -16.07 -7.18
CA ILE A 47 -11.28 -15.96 -5.95
C ILE A 47 -9.88 -16.54 -6.19
N LYS A 48 -8.86 -15.74 -5.94
CA LYS A 48 -7.46 -16.13 -6.02
C LYS A 48 -6.86 -16.19 -4.62
N THR A 49 -5.90 -17.08 -4.46
CA THR A 49 -5.13 -17.28 -3.23
C THR A 49 -3.65 -17.32 -3.58
N GLU A 50 -2.80 -16.97 -2.62
CA GLU A 50 -1.35 -16.94 -2.84
C GLU A 50 -0.68 -17.69 -1.70
N ARG A 51 0.07 -18.76 -2.05
CA ARG A 51 0.69 -19.65 -1.07
C ARG A 51 1.89 -19.00 -0.38
N GLU A 52 2.66 -18.26 -1.15
CA GLU A 52 3.90 -17.64 -0.69
C GLU A 52 3.63 -16.21 -0.24
N GLU A 53 4.10 -15.88 0.96
CA GLU A 53 4.05 -14.51 1.46
C GLU A 53 5.01 -13.63 0.67
N THR A 54 4.51 -12.50 0.17
CA THR A 54 5.34 -11.47 -0.43
C THR A 54 6.11 -10.75 0.66
N ASN A 55 7.43 -10.92 0.69
CA ASN A 55 8.31 -10.17 1.60
C ASN A 55 8.71 -8.82 0.97
N PRO A 56 8.23 -7.67 1.48
CA PRO A 56 8.54 -6.35 0.92
C PRO A 56 10.04 -6.01 0.92
N ALA A 57 10.83 -6.60 1.83
CA ALA A 57 12.28 -6.43 1.87
C ALA A 57 13.01 -7.16 0.73
N LYS A 58 12.35 -8.12 0.08
CA LYS A 58 12.92 -8.96 -0.99
C LYS A 58 12.33 -8.66 -2.38
N ILE A 59 11.49 -7.63 -2.49
CA ILE A 59 10.97 -7.20 -3.80
C ILE A 59 12.16 -6.76 -4.66
N SER A 60 12.26 -7.35 -5.86
CA SER A 60 13.37 -7.07 -6.76
C SER A 60 13.31 -5.64 -7.31
N GLU A 61 14.45 -5.10 -7.75
CA GLU A 61 14.49 -3.78 -8.40
C GLU A 61 13.63 -3.72 -9.67
N ILE A 62 13.54 -4.83 -10.41
CA ILE A 62 12.69 -4.97 -11.60
C ILE A 62 11.21 -4.85 -11.22
N ASP A 63 10.78 -5.60 -10.20
CA ASP A 63 9.39 -5.55 -9.73
C ASP A 63 9.05 -4.18 -9.14
N LEU A 64 9.97 -3.59 -8.38
CA LEU A 64 9.78 -2.26 -7.80
C LEU A 64 9.65 -1.19 -8.89
N ALA A 65 10.56 -1.17 -9.88
CA ALA A 65 10.51 -0.21 -10.98
C ALA A 65 9.24 -0.38 -11.85
N CYS A 66 8.85 -1.63 -12.14
CA CYS A 66 7.62 -1.95 -12.86
C CYS A 66 6.40 -1.37 -12.13
N ASN A 67 6.26 -1.63 -10.82
CA ASN A 67 5.12 -1.15 -10.06
C ASN A 67 5.16 0.37 -9.80
N LEU A 68 6.32 0.97 -9.56
CA LEU A 68 6.47 2.43 -9.46
C LEU A 68 5.92 3.12 -10.72
N SER A 69 6.30 2.63 -11.91
CA SER A 69 5.77 3.15 -13.16
C SER A 69 4.26 2.94 -13.27
N ARG A 70 3.76 1.74 -12.93
CA ARG A 70 2.32 1.41 -12.93
C ARG A 70 1.51 2.35 -12.03
N PHE A 71 2.10 2.79 -10.93
CA PHE A 71 1.48 3.71 -9.96
C PHE A 71 1.69 5.20 -10.26
N GLY A 72 2.25 5.52 -11.43
CA GLY A 72 2.39 6.89 -11.90
C GLY A 72 3.65 7.61 -11.38
N TYR A 73 4.66 6.86 -10.93
CA TYR A 73 6.00 7.33 -10.58
C TYR A 73 7.05 6.67 -11.48
N ARG A 74 7.30 7.26 -12.65
CA ARG A 74 8.34 6.79 -13.56
C ARG A 74 9.71 7.38 -13.17
N GLU A 75 10.65 6.53 -12.79
CA GLU A 75 12.05 6.96 -12.62
C GLU A 75 12.66 7.22 -14.01
N MET A 76 13.39 8.34 -14.15
CA MET A 76 14.05 8.68 -15.41
C MET A 76 15.19 7.69 -15.70
N GLY A 77 15.30 7.24 -16.95
CA GLY A 77 16.40 6.39 -17.42
C GLY A 77 16.23 4.89 -17.18
N LEU A 78 15.15 4.43 -16.53
CA LEU A 78 14.90 2.99 -16.38
C LEU A 78 14.14 2.41 -17.57
N LYS A 79 14.69 1.34 -18.15
CA LYS A 79 13.96 0.45 -19.06
C LYS A 79 12.98 -0.35 -18.20
N ILE A 80 11.69 -0.10 -18.38
CA ILE A 80 10.66 -0.79 -17.61
C ILE A 80 10.51 -2.18 -18.22
N GLU A 81 11.05 -3.18 -17.52
CA GLU A 81 10.80 -4.57 -17.80
C GLU A 81 9.54 -5.03 -17.06
N LYS A 82 8.85 -6.03 -17.63
CA LYS A 82 7.62 -6.55 -17.05
C LYS A 82 7.96 -7.39 -15.82
N GLY A 83 7.72 -6.84 -14.63
CA GLY A 83 7.83 -7.53 -13.35
C GLY A 83 6.49 -8.12 -12.86
N LYS A 84 6.51 -8.69 -11.66
CA LYS A 84 5.31 -9.13 -10.94
C LYS A 84 4.48 -7.92 -10.53
N GLU A 85 3.16 -7.98 -10.74
CA GLU A 85 2.25 -6.96 -10.24
C GLU A 85 2.02 -7.14 -8.73
N ILE A 86 2.32 -6.09 -7.96
CA ILE A 86 2.28 -6.10 -6.49
C ILE A 86 1.45 -4.89 -6.04
N CYS A 87 0.59 -5.09 -5.04
CA CYS A 87 -0.29 -4.03 -4.55
C CYS A 87 0.50 -2.81 -4.00
N PRO A 88 -0.07 -1.59 -4.05
CA PRO A 88 0.62 -0.37 -3.67
C PRO A 88 1.10 -0.36 -2.22
N GLU A 89 0.41 -1.02 -1.30
CA GLU A 89 0.79 -1.09 0.12
C GLU A 89 2.09 -1.86 0.33
N TYR A 90 2.30 -2.96 -0.41
CA TYR A 90 3.56 -3.70 -0.38
C TYR A 90 4.70 -2.91 -1.01
N ILE A 91 4.44 -2.18 -2.10
CA ILE A 91 5.44 -1.30 -2.73
C ILE A 91 5.83 -0.14 -1.81
N ILE A 92 4.87 0.53 -1.18
CA ILE A 92 5.16 1.57 -0.19
C ILE A 92 5.98 1.00 0.98
N THR A 93 5.60 -0.18 1.48
CA THR A 93 6.34 -0.85 2.56
C THR A 93 7.77 -1.17 2.14
N SER A 94 7.98 -1.64 0.91
CA SER A 94 9.30 -1.91 0.35
C SER A 94 10.17 -0.64 0.30
N ILE A 95 9.61 0.47 -0.19
CA ILE A 95 10.30 1.77 -0.24
C ILE A 95 10.71 2.23 1.17
N LEU A 96 9.83 2.07 2.16
CA LEU A 96 10.11 2.41 3.56
C LEU A 96 11.22 1.54 4.17
N LEU A 97 11.34 0.28 3.72
CA LEU A 97 12.37 -0.65 4.19
C LEU A 97 13.74 -0.42 3.55
N GLN A 98 13.77 -0.11 2.25
CA GLN A 98 15.02 0.13 1.52
C GLN A 98 15.76 1.41 1.96
N ASN A 99 15.09 2.32 2.69
CA ASN A 99 15.64 3.62 3.13
C ASN A 99 16.27 4.45 1.99
N ASN A 100 15.83 4.26 0.76
CA ASN A 100 16.34 5.02 -0.38
C ASN A 100 15.70 6.43 -0.38
N ALA A 101 16.50 7.44 -0.01
CA ALA A 101 16.06 8.82 0.11
C ALA A 101 15.44 9.39 -1.17
N ARG A 102 15.81 8.88 -2.36
CA ARG A 102 15.21 9.33 -3.63
C ARG A 102 13.80 8.74 -3.83
N ARG A 103 13.59 7.50 -3.39
CA ARG A 103 12.34 6.77 -3.58
C ARG A 103 11.30 7.07 -2.52
N ILE A 104 11.69 7.57 -1.36
CA ILE A 104 10.73 7.91 -0.30
C ILE A 104 9.69 8.94 -0.78
N TYR A 105 10.08 9.83 -1.70
CA TYR A 105 9.18 10.82 -2.32
C TYR A 105 8.21 10.22 -3.36
N ALA A 106 8.38 8.96 -3.76
CA ALA A 106 7.38 8.25 -4.55
C ALA A 106 6.13 7.93 -3.73
N ILE A 107 6.26 7.72 -2.40
CA ILE A 107 5.15 7.34 -1.53
C ILE A 107 4.00 8.36 -1.60
N PRO A 108 4.21 9.68 -1.42
CA PRO A 108 3.17 10.69 -1.61
C PRO A 108 2.47 10.62 -2.97
N VAL A 109 3.22 10.38 -4.05
CA VAL A 109 2.67 10.28 -5.42
C VAL A 109 1.78 9.04 -5.54
N ILE A 110 2.25 7.89 -5.05
CA ILE A 110 1.48 6.64 -5.06
C ILE A 110 0.20 6.81 -4.24
N LEU A 111 0.29 7.41 -3.04
CA LEU A 111 -0.84 7.66 -2.14
C LEU A 111 -1.93 8.53 -2.78
N MET A 112 -1.56 9.50 -3.62
CA MET A 112 -2.52 10.40 -4.24
C MET A 112 -3.14 9.87 -5.53
N LYS A 113 -2.41 9.06 -6.28
CA LYS A 113 -2.86 8.58 -7.60
C LYS A 113 -3.60 7.25 -7.56
N ASN A 114 -3.44 6.47 -6.49
CA ASN A 114 -3.91 5.10 -6.45
C ASN A 114 -4.94 4.91 -5.35
N LYS A 115 -5.84 3.94 -5.55
CA LYS A 115 -6.73 3.49 -4.48
C LYS A 115 -5.93 2.61 -3.53
N ILE A 116 -5.86 3.01 -2.26
CA ILE A 116 -5.05 2.35 -1.22
C ILE A 116 -5.93 2.04 -0.02
N SER A 117 -5.72 0.86 0.57
CA SER A 117 -6.20 0.54 1.92
C SER A 117 -5.21 1.07 2.94
N TYR A 118 -5.60 2.14 3.63
CA TYR A 118 -4.79 2.71 4.71
C TYR A 118 -4.70 1.76 5.90
N GLU A 119 -5.72 0.95 6.15
CA GLU A 119 -5.72 -0.08 7.19
C GLU A 119 -4.62 -1.13 6.93
N MET A 120 -4.55 -1.63 5.69
CA MET A 120 -3.51 -2.58 5.29
C MET A 120 -2.12 -1.94 5.31
N LEU A 121 -2.00 -0.70 4.84
CA LEU A 121 -0.74 0.04 4.88
C LEU A 121 -0.26 0.27 6.33
N ILE A 122 -1.16 0.64 7.25
CA ILE A 122 -0.86 0.79 8.69
C ILE A 122 -0.44 -0.55 9.28
N PHE A 123 -1.15 -1.63 8.97
CA PHE A 123 -0.79 -2.98 9.42
C PHE A 123 0.62 -3.36 8.99
N LEU A 124 0.96 -3.19 7.70
CA LEU A 124 2.28 -3.49 7.17
C LEU A 124 3.35 -2.59 7.80
N ALA A 125 3.12 -1.29 7.91
CA ALA A 125 4.06 -0.38 8.54
C ALA A 125 4.31 -0.75 10.01
N LYS A 126 3.31 -1.24 10.75
CA LYS A 126 3.51 -1.78 12.11
C LYS A 126 4.32 -3.07 12.08
N LYS A 127 3.94 -4.04 11.23
CA LYS A 127 4.61 -5.35 11.09
C LYS A 127 6.11 -5.17 10.83
N TYR A 128 6.46 -4.20 9.98
CA TYR A 128 7.83 -3.91 9.56
C TYR A 128 8.53 -2.79 10.34
N LYS A 129 7.94 -2.30 11.44
CA LYS A 129 8.51 -1.23 12.30
C LYS A 129 8.81 0.08 11.55
N LYS A 130 7.94 0.46 10.61
CA LYS A 130 8.00 1.67 9.77
C LYS A 130 6.81 2.62 9.96
N ALA A 131 6.07 2.46 11.07
CA ALA A 131 4.90 3.28 11.36
C ALA A 131 5.25 4.77 11.57
N SER A 132 6.41 5.08 12.16
CA SER A 132 6.87 6.44 12.41
C SER A 132 7.13 7.21 11.10
N GLU A 133 7.80 6.57 10.15
CA GLU A 133 8.08 7.13 8.83
C GLU A 133 6.79 7.32 8.03
N LEU A 134 5.90 6.31 8.04
CA LEU A 134 4.59 6.42 7.41
C LEU A 134 3.80 7.61 7.98
N LEU A 135 3.72 7.74 9.31
CA LEU A 135 3.01 8.85 9.96
C LEU A 135 3.58 10.21 9.54
N GLY A 136 4.90 10.32 9.45
CA GLY A 136 5.59 11.52 8.97
C GLY A 136 5.15 11.93 7.56
N ILE A 137 5.16 10.97 6.63
CA ILE A 137 4.72 11.19 5.24
C ILE A 137 3.25 11.60 5.19
N LEU A 138 2.37 10.88 5.91
CA LEU A 138 0.94 11.18 5.92
C LEU A 138 0.65 12.57 6.46
N LYS A 139 1.32 12.98 7.55
CA LYS A 139 1.19 14.34 8.11
C LYS A 139 1.61 15.41 7.13
N THR A 140 2.74 15.24 6.47
CA THR A 140 3.21 16.21 5.47
C THR A 140 2.27 16.25 4.27
N LEU A 141 1.80 15.10 3.81
CA LEU A 141 0.84 15.00 2.71
C LEU A 141 -0.50 15.70 3.05
N ASN A 142 -1.02 15.50 4.26
CA ASN A 142 -2.27 16.12 4.70
C ASN A 142 -2.19 17.66 4.81
N LYS A 143 -0.98 18.21 5.05
CA LYS A 143 -0.73 19.66 4.98
C LYS A 143 -0.77 20.19 3.54
N ILE A 144 -0.44 19.36 2.54
CA ILE A 144 -0.43 19.74 1.12
C ILE A 144 -1.84 19.63 0.54
N LYS A 145 -2.50 18.49 0.75
CA LYS A 145 -3.86 18.22 0.26
C LYS A 145 -4.62 17.42 1.30
N LYS A 146 -5.60 18.08 1.93
CA LYS A 146 -6.47 17.45 2.92
C LYS A 146 -7.28 16.33 2.29
N ASN A 147 -7.39 15.21 3.01
CA ASN A 147 -8.18 14.06 2.62
C ASN A 147 -8.65 13.34 3.88
N GLU A 148 -9.95 13.08 3.99
CA GLU A 148 -10.55 12.40 5.14
C GLU A 148 -9.90 11.04 5.43
N LYS A 149 -9.53 10.29 4.39
CA LYS A 149 -8.83 8.99 4.56
C LYS A 149 -7.43 9.17 5.15
N LEU A 150 -6.71 10.23 4.76
CA LEU A 150 -5.41 10.57 5.34
C LEU A 150 -5.57 10.97 6.81
N GLU A 151 -6.53 11.83 7.11
CA GLU A 151 -6.82 12.27 8.49
C GLU A 151 -7.18 11.09 9.39
N ASN A 152 -8.00 10.16 8.91
CA ASN A 152 -8.33 8.96 9.67
C ASN A 152 -7.10 8.07 9.90
N ALA A 153 -6.26 7.87 8.88
CA ALA A 153 -5.02 7.09 8.99
C ALA A 153 -4.03 7.72 10.00
N ILE A 154 -3.86 9.04 9.95
CA ILE A 154 -3.05 9.80 10.92
C ILE A 154 -3.59 9.59 12.33
N ARG A 155 -4.91 9.76 12.53
CA ARG A 155 -5.56 9.59 13.83
C ARG A 155 -5.38 8.19 14.39
N ILE A 156 -5.47 7.15 13.56
CA ILE A 156 -5.23 5.76 13.98
C ILE A 156 -3.79 5.59 14.47
N LEU A 157 -2.80 6.06 13.72
CA LEU A 157 -1.38 5.97 14.07
C LEU A 157 -1.04 6.75 15.34
N GLU A 158 -1.62 7.94 15.53
CA GLU A 158 -1.43 8.73 16.75
C GLU A 158 -2.06 8.07 17.98
N LYS A 159 -3.26 7.50 17.84
CA LYS A 159 -3.95 6.79 18.94
C LYS A 159 -3.17 5.58 19.46
N ILE A 160 -2.39 4.92 18.59
CA ILE A 160 -1.53 3.79 18.99
C ILE A 160 -0.14 4.24 19.49
N GLY A 161 0.08 5.54 19.71
CA GLY A 161 1.28 6.10 20.31
C GLY A 161 2.48 6.28 19.38
N VAL A 162 2.28 6.21 18.05
CA VAL A 162 3.37 6.39 17.08
C VAL A 162 3.78 7.86 17.03
N LYS A 163 5.09 8.11 17.13
CA LYS A 163 5.67 9.45 16.92
C LYS A 163 6.15 9.56 15.47
N GLY A 164 5.67 10.56 14.75
CA GLY A 164 5.97 10.73 13.33
C GLY A 164 7.38 11.27 13.08
N THR A 165 8.05 10.76 12.05
CA THR A 165 9.31 11.32 11.55
C THR A 165 9.06 12.64 10.81
N ILE A 166 10.00 13.58 10.86
CA ILE A 166 9.88 14.85 10.15
C ILE A 166 10.30 14.67 8.69
N PHE A 167 9.44 15.09 7.75
CA PHE A 167 9.73 15.13 6.33
C PHE A 167 9.59 16.55 5.78
N SER A 168 10.45 16.90 4.83
CA SER A 168 10.42 18.20 4.14
C SER A 168 9.11 18.39 3.37
N TYR A 169 8.36 19.43 3.73
CA TYR A 169 7.13 19.83 3.04
C TYR A 169 7.41 20.23 1.59
N GLU A 170 8.42 21.08 1.36
CA GLU A 170 8.74 21.58 0.02
C GLU A 170 9.18 20.45 -0.91
N SER A 171 10.06 19.56 -0.45
CA SER A 171 10.54 18.45 -1.29
C SER A 171 9.41 17.48 -1.68
N ILE A 172 8.48 17.21 -0.76
CA ILE A 172 7.29 16.39 -1.09
C ILE A 172 6.40 17.13 -2.09
N LYS A 173 6.12 18.42 -1.86
CA LYS A 173 5.26 19.23 -2.73
C LYS A 173 5.82 19.36 -4.14
N GLU A 174 7.11 19.64 -4.28
CA GLU A 174 7.81 19.69 -5.57
C GLU A 174 7.71 18.36 -6.31
N LYS A 175 7.97 17.25 -5.61
CA LYS A 175 7.88 15.93 -6.24
C LYS A 175 6.45 15.61 -6.67
N MET A 176 5.46 15.96 -5.86
CA MET A 176 4.06 15.76 -6.22
C MET A 176 3.65 16.57 -7.45
N ARG A 177 4.12 17.82 -7.59
CA ARG A 177 3.90 18.63 -8.80
C ARG A 177 4.57 18.02 -10.03
N LEU A 178 5.84 17.61 -9.90
CA LEU A 178 6.61 17.01 -11.00
C LEU A 178 5.90 15.79 -11.59
N TYR A 179 5.17 15.04 -10.75
CA TYR A 179 4.42 13.86 -11.18
C TYR A 179 2.92 14.12 -11.33
N ASN A 180 2.43 15.36 -11.38
CA ASN A 180 1.00 15.68 -11.52
C ASN A 180 0.10 14.96 -10.49
N ALA A 181 0.52 14.92 -9.23
CA ALA A 181 -0.23 14.33 -8.12
C ALA A 181 -1.06 15.36 -7.31
N ILE A 182 -0.81 16.65 -7.54
CA ILE A 182 -1.55 17.81 -7.03
C ILE A 182 -1.69 18.87 -8.12
#